data_AF-A0A8J9SKD2-F1
#
_entry.id   AF-A0A8J9SKD2-F1
#
_cell.length_a   1.000
_cell.length_b   1.000
_cell.length_c   1.000
_cell.angle_alpha   90.00
_cell.angle_beta   90.00
_cell.angle_gamma   90.00
#
_symmetry.space_group_name_H-M   'P 1'
#
loop_
_entity.id
_entity.type
_entity.pdbx_description
1 polymer ?
#
loop_
_entity_poly.entity_id
_entity_poly.type
_entity_poly.pdbx_seq_one_letter_code
_entity_poly.pdbx_strand_id
1 'polypeptide(L)'
;MIIRCQPAEAFVQKCLKTSMLRCCKHRPFTLATVRSTACHAYNGSDSGYQYPKYDSLASEGNSSSQAGTTPRPQLSNFCRKCGGPIVMRVPPGETELRNVCSKCSYVDYYNPKLVVGCIVEHEGRLLLCRRAIEPCKGLWTVPAGFLEMGESSAAGAARETWEEANARVEILAPYAHWDIPVIGQAYILFRARLAPPFEFGSGTESLETRLFPPHEVPFEKIAFSSVATALRFYVSDLEAGCFHVHHGVIEKAKGSAPNDPGTFVLKDHFAIPTNVPTPAKSAL
;
A
#
# COMPACT_ATOMS: atom_id res chain seq x y z
N MET A 1 -0.06 31.61 -50.99
CA MET A 1 -1.32 30.96 -50.59
C MET A 1 -1.26 30.80 -49.07
N ILE A 2 -1.82 31.79 -48.37
CA ILE A 2 -1.84 31.91 -46.91
C ILE A 2 -3.25 31.49 -46.48
N ILE A 3 -3.37 30.55 -45.55
CA ILE A 3 -4.57 30.41 -44.73
C ILE A 3 -4.12 30.18 -43.29
N ARG A 4 -4.28 31.23 -42.47
CA ARG A 4 -4.37 31.17 -41.01
C ARG A 4 -5.82 30.84 -40.66
N CYS A 5 -6.06 30.07 -39.58
CA CYS A 5 -7.16 30.36 -38.67
C CYS A 5 -6.96 29.71 -37.28
N GLN A 6 -7.50 30.39 -36.28
CA GLN A 6 -7.30 30.30 -34.83
C GLN A 6 -8.33 29.39 -34.12
N PRO A 7 -8.24 29.17 -32.78
CA PRO A 7 -8.93 28.09 -32.06
C PRO A 7 -10.34 28.47 -31.58
N ALA A 8 -11.19 27.48 -31.31
CA ALA A 8 -12.51 27.66 -30.74
C ALA A 8 -12.54 27.25 -29.25
N GLU A 9 -12.70 28.25 -28.39
CA GLU A 9 -13.19 28.12 -27.02
C GLU A 9 -14.73 27.93 -27.01
N ALA A 10 -15.24 27.52 -25.84
CA ALA A 10 -16.64 27.56 -25.37
C ALA A 10 -17.44 26.24 -25.45
N PHE A 11 -17.62 25.60 -24.28
CA PHE A 11 -18.96 25.20 -23.81
C PHE A 11 -18.95 25.01 -22.28
N VAL A 12 -19.37 26.04 -21.55
CA VAL A 12 -19.68 26.03 -20.12
C VAL A 12 -21.14 26.46 -19.96
N GLN A 13 -21.87 25.82 -19.04
CA GLN A 13 -23.27 26.03 -18.59
C GLN A 13 -24.37 25.20 -19.28
N LYS A 14 -24.86 24.16 -18.57
CA LYS A 14 -26.19 24.11 -17.92
C LYS A 14 -26.54 22.66 -17.53
N CYS A 15 -26.80 22.42 -16.24
CA CYS A 15 -28.04 21.78 -15.77
C CYS A 15 -27.98 21.63 -14.24
N LEU A 16 -28.60 22.59 -13.56
CA LEU A 16 -29.03 22.49 -12.15
C LEU A 16 -30.57 22.38 -12.14
N LYS A 17 -31.07 21.59 -11.18
CA LYS A 17 -32.48 21.32 -10.79
C LYS A 17 -33.14 20.21 -11.64
N THR A 18 -33.71 19.13 -11.11
CA THR A 18 -34.62 18.97 -9.95
C THR A 18 -34.67 17.47 -9.60
N SER A 19 -34.66 17.01 -8.34
CA SER A 19 -35.87 16.52 -7.63
C SER A 19 -35.46 15.84 -6.31
N MET A 20 -36.28 16.05 -5.28
CA MET A 20 -36.16 15.57 -3.91
C MET A 20 -36.86 14.19 -3.69
N LEU A 21 -36.55 13.59 -2.53
CA LEU A 21 -37.34 12.66 -1.68
C LEU A 21 -37.29 11.13 -1.96
N ARG A 22 -36.52 10.38 -1.15
CA ARG A 22 -37.00 9.68 0.08
C ARG A 22 -35.93 8.79 0.75
N CYS A 23 -35.65 9.14 2.01
CA CYS A 23 -35.40 8.32 3.21
C CYS A 23 -35.10 6.81 3.05
N CYS A 24 -33.88 6.39 3.42
CA CYS A 24 -33.67 5.15 4.17
C CYS A 24 -32.53 5.35 5.19
N LYS A 25 -32.79 5.00 6.45
CA LYS A 25 -31.93 5.24 7.60
C LYS A 25 -30.78 4.21 7.64
N HIS A 26 -29.57 4.63 7.29
CA HIS A 26 -28.34 3.98 7.77
C HIS A 26 -27.32 5.04 8.18
N ARG A 27 -26.67 4.84 9.33
CA ARG A 27 -25.69 5.76 9.91
C ARG A 27 -24.53 5.97 8.91
N PRO A 28 -24.17 7.22 8.55
CA PRO A 28 -23.00 7.46 7.74
C PRO A 28 -21.72 7.31 8.57
N PHE A 29 -20.79 6.52 8.05
CA PHE A 29 -19.39 6.52 8.47
C PHE A 29 -18.78 7.86 8.01
N THR A 30 -18.30 8.68 8.92
CA THR A 30 -17.78 10.02 8.60
C THR A 30 -16.31 9.90 8.21
N LEU A 31 -16.00 9.88 6.91
CA LEU A 31 -14.68 10.32 6.44
C LEU A 31 -14.66 11.85 6.54
N ALA A 32 -13.71 12.38 7.32
CA ALA A 32 -13.52 13.82 7.45
C ALA A 32 -13.26 14.45 6.07
N THR A 33 -14.03 15.48 5.73
CA THR A 33 -13.94 16.21 4.48
C THR A 33 -12.65 17.04 4.45
N VAL A 34 -11.70 16.68 3.59
CA VAL A 34 -10.53 17.54 3.30
C VAL A 34 -10.82 18.34 2.03
N ARG A 35 -10.72 19.67 2.15
CA ARG A 35 -10.97 20.61 1.05
C ARG A 35 -9.88 20.48 -0.01
N SER A 36 -10.30 20.31 -1.26
CA SER A 36 -9.46 20.46 -2.46
C SER A 36 -8.83 21.86 -2.48
N THR A 37 -7.50 21.92 -2.56
CA THR A 37 -6.75 23.13 -2.94
C THR A 37 -6.23 22.95 -4.35
N ALA A 38 -6.44 23.98 -5.18
CA ALA A 38 -6.19 23.97 -6.60
C ALA A 38 -4.70 23.77 -6.96
N CYS A 39 -4.45 22.90 -7.93
CA CYS A 39 -3.13 22.61 -8.49
C CYS A 39 -2.53 23.84 -9.16
N HIS A 40 -1.34 24.26 -8.73
CA HIS A 40 -0.44 25.08 -9.55
C HIS A 40 0.50 24.16 -10.33
N ALA A 41 0.55 24.33 -11.65
CA ALA A 41 1.47 23.62 -12.52
C ALA A 41 2.91 24.09 -12.27
N TYR A 42 3.84 23.16 -12.07
CA TYR A 42 5.28 23.44 -11.96
C TYR A 42 5.96 23.06 -13.27
N ASN A 43 6.56 24.04 -13.95
CA ASN A 43 7.37 23.88 -15.17
C ASN A 43 8.79 24.39 -14.90
N GLY A 44 9.80 23.67 -15.41
CA GLY A 44 11.21 24.08 -15.48
C GLY A 44 12.12 23.21 -14.60
N SER A 45 12.92 22.27 -15.13
CA SER A 45 14.15 22.39 -15.95
C SER A 45 15.43 22.45 -15.10
N ASP A 46 16.25 21.41 -15.27
CA ASP A 46 17.71 21.29 -15.08
C ASP A 46 18.43 22.28 -14.13
N SER A 47 18.98 21.76 -13.04
CA SER A 47 20.25 22.24 -12.49
C SER A 47 20.88 21.20 -11.54
N GLY A 48 22.15 20.89 -11.78
CA GLY A 48 22.94 19.90 -11.05
C GLY A 48 23.05 20.21 -9.56
N TYR A 49 22.69 19.24 -8.73
CA TYR A 49 22.84 19.30 -7.29
C TYR A 49 24.18 18.66 -6.87
N GLN A 50 25.12 19.49 -6.42
CA GLN A 50 26.29 19.04 -5.66
C GLN A 50 25.93 18.95 -4.17
N TYR A 51 26.34 17.86 -3.51
CA TYR A 51 26.20 17.70 -2.07
C TYR A 51 27.10 18.70 -1.29
N PRO A 52 26.60 19.37 -0.24
CA PRO A 52 27.44 20.19 0.61
C PRO A 52 28.34 19.31 1.51
N LYS A 53 29.62 19.72 1.60
CA LYS A 53 30.60 19.17 2.55
C LYS A 53 30.18 19.52 3.98
N TYR A 54 30.15 18.53 4.87
CA TYR A 54 29.96 18.74 6.30
C TYR A 54 31.28 19.14 6.94
N ASP A 55 31.38 20.39 7.39
CA ASP A 55 32.43 20.84 8.28
C ASP A 55 32.13 20.39 9.72
N SER A 56 33.17 19.91 10.37
CA SER A 56 33.22 19.44 11.75
C SER A 56 33.04 20.59 12.75
N LEU A 57 32.05 20.48 13.64
CA LEU A 57 32.04 21.21 14.90
C LEU A 57 31.73 20.24 16.04
N ALA A 58 32.68 20.16 16.96
CA ALA A 58 32.61 19.39 18.19
C ALA A 58 31.97 20.21 19.33
N SER A 59 31.34 19.46 20.24
CA SER A 59 31.05 19.71 21.67
C SER A 59 30.18 20.90 22.07
N GLU A 60 29.07 20.63 22.78
CA GLU A 60 28.96 20.66 24.26
C GLU A 60 27.52 20.33 24.74
N GLY A 61 27.39 19.69 25.92
CA GLY A 61 26.29 20.02 26.86
C GLY A 61 24.98 19.22 26.89
N ASN A 62 25.02 18.02 27.47
CA ASN A 62 24.07 17.38 28.41
C ASN A 62 22.63 17.94 28.58
N SER A 63 21.59 17.13 28.34
CA SER A 63 20.56 16.78 29.34
C SER A 63 19.51 15.82 28.80
N SER A 64 19.34 14.73 29.55
CA SER A 64 18.27 13.73 29.56
C SER A 64 16.87 14.16 29.06
N SER A 65 16.41 13.48 28.00
CA SER A 65 15.00 13.10 27.85
C SER A 65 14.95 11.74 27.14
N GLN A 66 14.87 10.66 27.91
CA GLN A 66 14.57 9.33 27.36
C GLN A 66 13.13 9.32 26.86
N ALA A 67 12.94 9.67 25.59
CA ALA A 67 11.72 9.35 24.88
C ALA A 67 11.67 7.83 24.70
N GLY A 68 10.63 7.21 25.25
CA GLY A 68 10.47 5.75 25.35
C GLY A 68 10.57 5.04 24.01
N THR A 69 11.75 4.46 23.74
CA THR A 69 11.93 3.48 22.68
C THR A 69 11.46 2.14 23.24
N THR A 70 10.31 1.64 22.81
CA THR A 70 9.95 0.23 23.05
C THR A 70 11.11 -0.63 22.53
N PRO A 71 11.72 -1.52 23.34
CA PRO A 71 12.88 -2.28 22.90
C PRO A 71 12.53 -3.10 21.67
N ARG A 72 13.25 -2.90 20.56
CA ARG A 72 13.13 -3.77 19.39
C ARG A 72 13.53 -5.19 19.83
N PRO A 73 12.81 -6.24 19.40
CA PRO A 73 13.11 -7.60 19.83
C PRO A 73 14.50 -8.02 19.36
N GLN A 74 15.26 -8.67 20.24
CA GLN A 74 16.49 -9.36 19.87
C GLN A 74 16.11 -10.57 18.99
N LEU A 75 16.43 -10.50 17.69
CA LEU A 75 15.99 -11.50 16.70
C LEU A 75 16.71 -12.84 16.83
N SER A 76 18.00 -12.77 17.17
CA SER A 76 18.89 -13.92 17.25
C SER A 76 19.83 -13.75 18.42
N ASN A 77 20.11 -14.85 19.11
CA ASN A 77 21.11 -14.89 20.18
C ASN A 77 22.54 -14.97 19.61
N PHE A 78 22.70 -15.28 18.33
CA PHE A 78 23.99 -15.57 17.69
C PHE A 78 24.19 -14.77 16.39
N CYS A 79 25.43 -14.36 16.16
CA CYS A 79 25.86 -13.57 15.01
C CYS A 79 25.93 -14.42 13.75
N ARG A 80 25.17 -14.04 12.72
CA ARG A 80 25.18 -14.68 11.39
C ARG A 80 26.52 -14.63 10.65
N LYS A 81 27.46 -13.77 11.08
CA LYS A 81 28.80 -13.65 10.48
C LYS A 81 29.84 -14.57 11.11
N CYS A 82 29.81 -14.76 12.44
CA CYS A 82 30.90 -15.45 13.16
C CYS A 82 30.45 -16.41 14.27
N GLY A 83 29.14 -16.58 14.49
CA GLY A 83 28.57 -17.43 15.54
C GLY A 83 28.70 -16.89 16.97
N GLY A 84 29.31 -15.71 17.17
CA GLY A 84 29.44 -15.10 18.50
C GLY A 84 28.12 -14.55 19.05
N PRO A 85 28.03 -14.29 20.38
CA PRO A 85 26.79 -13.81 20.98
C PRO A 85 26.40 -12.40 20.50
N ILE A 86 25.11 -12.15 20.41
CA ILE A 86 24.49 -10.85 20.10
C ILE A 86 24.03 -10.19 21.39
N VAL A 87 24.29 -8.89 21.51
CA VAL A 87 23.81 -8.03 22.60
C VAL A 87 23.13 -6.78 22.04
N MET A 88 22.11 -6.30 22.73
CA MET A 88 21.47 -5.01 22.41
C MET A 88 22.34 -3.87 22.93
N ARG A 89 22.88 -3.05 22.04
CA ARG A 89 23.61 -1.81 22.38
C ARG A 89 23.51 -0.79 21.26
N VAL A 90 23.82 0.47 21.57
CA VAL A 90 23.93 1.53 20.56
C VAL A 90 25.33 1.46 19.92
N PRO A 91 25.46 1.21 18.61
CA PRO A 91 26.75 1.26 17.92
C PRO A 91 27.36 2.67 17.94
N PRO A 92 28.71 2.81 17.88
CA PRO A 92 29.34 4.12 17.74
C PRO A 92 28.81 4.89 16.52
N GLY A 93 28.36 6.13 16.72
CA GLY A 93 27.81 6.98 15.67
C GLY A 93 26.31 6.80 15.39
N GLU A 94 25.63 5.91 16.11
CA GLU A 94 24.17 5.75 16.04
C GLU A 94 23.47 6.20 17.32
N THR A 95 22.15 6.37 17.26
CA THR A 95 21.29 6.72 18.41
C THR A 95 20.42 5.56 18.88
N GLU A 96 20.23 4.54 18.04
CA GLU A 96 19.26 3.48 18.26
C GLU A 96 19.92 2.21 18.80
N LEU A 97 19.19 1.47 19.64
CA LEU A 97 19.60 0.13 20.05
C LEU A 97 19.56 -0.84 18.87
N ARG A 98 20.67 -1.55 18.65
CA ARG A 98 20.83 -2.57 17.61
C ARG A 98 21.28 -3.90 18.20
N ASN A 99 21.04 -4.97 17.45
CA ASN A 99 21.67 -6.27 17.68
C ASN A 99 23.14 -6.16 17.26
N VAL A 100 24.07 -6.15 18.21
CA VAL A 100 25.51 -6.05 17.91
C VAL A 100 26.25 -7.28 18.42
N CYS A 101 27.08 -7.89 17.58
CA CYS A 101 27.92 -9.00 17.99
C CYS A 101 29.03 -8.52 18.92
N SER A 102 29.14 -9.13 20.11
CA SER A 102 30.21 -8.81 21.06
C SER A 102 31.59 -9.33 20.64
N LYS A 103 31.65 -10.27 19.69
CA LYS A 103 32.89 -10.88 19.20
C LYS A 103 33.51 -10.14 18.00
N CYS A 104 32.71 -9.81 16.99
CA CYS A 104 33.22 -9.23 15.72
C CYS A 104 32.64 -7.85 15.39
N SER A 105 31.88 -7.25 16.31
CA SER A 105 31.23 -5.94 16.15
C SER A 105 30.25 -5.82 14.98
N TYR A 106 29.86 -6.92 14.34
CA TYR A 106 28.82 -6.93 13.31
C TYR A 106 27.49 -6.43 13.87
N VAL A 107 26.85 -5.49 13.17
CA VAL A 107 25.52 -4.97 13.48
C VAL A 107 24.50 -5.69 12.62
N ASP A 108 23.57 -6.39 13.26
CA ASP A 108 22.47 -7.12 12.61
C ASP A 108 21.21 -6.27 12.60
N TYR A 109 20.99 -5.56 11.49
CA TYR A 109 19.87 -4.65 11.34
C TYR A 109 18.55 -5.42 11.20
N TYR A 110 17.57 -5.05 12.04
CA TYR A 110 16.20 -5.48 11.83
C TYR A 110 15.49 -4.51 10.88
N ASN A 111 15.28 -4.97 9.65
CA ASN A 111 14.69 -4.17 8.59
C ASN A 111 13.19 -4.49 8.44
N PRO A 112 12.36 -3.49 8.09
CA PRO A 112 10.99 -3.74 7.67
C PRO A 112 10.93 -4.67 6.45
N LYS A 113 9.84 -5.42 6.33
CA LYS A 113 9.57 -6.27 5.17
C LYS A 113 8.60 -5.58 4.22
N LEU A 114 8.86 -5.67 2.93
CA LEU A 114 7.94 -5.20 1.90
C LEU A 114 7.01 -6.34 1.47
N VAL A 115 5.72 -6.09 1.49
CA VAL A 115 4.68 -6.97 0.95
C VAL A 115 4.17 -6.36 -0.36
N VAL A 116 4.13 -7.14 -1.42
CA VAL A 116 3.69 -6.71 -2.75
C VAL A 116 2.52 -7.57 -3.21
N GLY A 117 1.59 -7.00 -3.97
CA GLY A 117 0.41 -7.74 -4.42
C GLY A 117 -0.40 -7.01 -5.48
N CYS A 118 -1.46 -7.65 -5.96
CA CYS A 118 -2.27 -7.12 -7.05
C CYS A 118 -3.76 -7.05 -6.68
N ILE A 119 -4.38 -5.90 -6.94
CA ILE A 119 -5.84 -5.81 -7.15
C ILE A 119 -6.08 -6.13 -8.62
N VAL A 120 -6.44 -7.39 -8.89
CA VAL A 120 -6.63 -7.91 -10.25
C VAL A 120 -8.08 -7.71 -10.67
N GLU A 121 -8.27 -7.03 -11.79
CA GLU A 121 -9.57 -6.80 -12.40
C GLU A 121 -9.75 -7.68 -13.65
N HIS A 122 -10.96 -8.22 -13.81
CA HIS A 122 -11.41 -8.89 -15.03
C HIS A 122 -12.92 -8.72 -15.20
N GLU A 123 -13.35 -8.21 -16.35
CA GLU A 123 -14.76 -7.98 -16.71
C GLU A 123 -15.57 -7.19 -15.65
N GLY A 124 -14.93 -6.20 -15.03
CA GLY A 124 -15.53 -5.38 -13.97
C GLY A 124 -15.62 -6.09 -12.62
N ARG A 125 -14.94 -7.23 -12.43
CA ARG A 125 -14.90 -8.01 -11.19
C ARG A 125 -13.47 -8.08 -10.64
N LEU A 126 -13.35 -8.31 -9.33
CA LEU A 126 -12.10 -8.37 -8.60
C LEU A 126 -11.77 -9.79 -8.18
N LEU A 127 -10.56 -10.25 -8.51
CA LEU A 127 -10.07 -11.57 -8.09
C LEU A 127 -9.64 -11.52 -6.62
N LEU A 128 -10.24 -12.39 -5.81
CA LEU A 128 -9.85 -12.60 -4.42
C LEU A 128 -9.45 -14.06 -4.19
N CYS A 129 -8.56 -14.27 -3.22
CA CYS A 129 -8.06 -15.56 -2.75
C CYS A 129 -8.54 -15.82 -1.32
N ARG A 130 -9.12 -16.99 -1.04
CA ARG A 130 -9.45 -17.42 0.32
C ARG A 130 -8.28 -18.21 0.90
N ARG A 131 -7.65 -17.69 1.95
CA ARG A 131 -6.38 -18.21 2.50
C ARG A 131 -6.49 -19.64 3.03
N ALA A 132 -5.54 -20.50 2.69
CA ALA A 132 -5.41 -21.87 3.21
C ALA A 132 -4.49 -22.00 4.43
N ILE A 133 -3.67 -20.97 4.68
CA ILE A 133 -2.64 -20.94 5.73
C ILE A 133 -2.92 -19.85 6.78
N GLU A 134 -2.37 -20.04 7.98
CA GLU A 134 -2.38 -19.01 9.02
C GLU A 134 -1.35 -17.89 8.76
N PRO A 135 -1.56 -16.68 9.29
CA PRO A 135 -2.73 -16.23 10.03
C PRO A 135 -3.97 -16.05 9.13
N CYS A 136 -5.16 -16.00 9.72
CA CYS A 136 -6.42 -15.67 9.04
C CYS A 136 -6.85 -16.70 7.97
N LYS A 137 -6.63 -17.99 8.25
CA LYS A 137 -7.12 -19.06 7.39
C LYS A 137 -8.63 -18.95 7.19
N GLY A 138 -9.10 -19.15 5.94
CA GLY A 138 -10.51 -19.09 5.58
C GLY A 138 -11.06 -17.69 5.27
N LEU A 139 -10.28 -16.63 5.52
CA LEU A 139 -10.62 -15.26 5.12
C LEU A 139 -10.11 -14.94 3.71
N TRP A 140 -10.71 -13.92 3.09
CA TRP A 140 -10.40 -13.47 1.74
C TRP A 140 -9.28 -12.43 1.73
N THR A 141 -8.50 -12.39 0.66
CA THR A 141 -7.46 -11.37 0.42
C THR A 141 -7.29 -11.16 -1.08
N VAL A 142 -6.55 -10.12 -1.46
CA VAL A 142 -5.91 -10.05 -2.77
C VAL A 142 -4.62 -10.88 -2.74
N PRO A 143 -4.16 -11.41 -3.87
CA PRO A 143 -2.86 -12.11 -3.93
C PRO A 143 -1.74 -11.15 -3.54
N ALA A 144 -0.98 -11.51 -2.50
CA ALA A 144 0.08 -10.67 -1.96
C ALA A 144 1.01 -11.43 -1.00
N GLY A 145 2.31 -11.25 -1.19
CA GLY A 145 3.34 -11.83 -0.34
C GLY A 145 4.61 -10.99 -0.27
N PHE A 146 5.67 -11.55 0.32
CA PHE A 146 6.89 -10.80 0.56
C PHE A 146 7.66 -10.58 -0.74
N LEU A 147 8.25 -9.39 -0.89
CA LEU A 147 9.19 -9.14 -1.98
C LEU A 147 10.46 -9.98 -1.76
N GLU A 148 10.88 -10.70 -2.81
CA GLU A 148 12.11 -11.46 -2.80
C GLU A 148 13.32 -10.67 -3.30
N MET A 149 14.52 -11.16 -2.98
CA MET A 149 15.76 -10.55 -3.46
C MET A 149 15.92 -10.78 -4.97
N GLY A 150 16.22 -9.72 -5.71
CA GLY A 150 16.49 -9.80 -7.15
C GLY A 150 15.29 -9.57 -8.06
N GLU A 151 14.09 -9.33 -7.50
CA GLU A 151 12.90 -8.95 -8.26
C GLU A 151 12.49 -7.49 -8.03
N SER A 152 11.77 -6.91 -9.00
CA SER A 152 11.11 -5.61 -8.83
C SER A 152 9.78 -5.79 -8.07
N SER A 153 9.27 -4.74 -7.44
CA SER A 153 7.99 -4.82 -6.71
C SER A 153 6.81 -5.25 -7.59
N ALA A 154 6.79 -4.82 -8.85
CA ALA A 154 5.77 -5.24 -9.82
C ALA A 154 5.95 -6.71 -10.24
N ALA A 155 7.19 -7.18 -10.40
CA ALA A 155 7.46 -8.59 -10.70
C ALA A 155 7.07 -9.50 -9.53
N GLY A 156 7.39 -9.11 -8.29
CA GLY A 156 6.95 -9.84 -7.10
C GLY A 156 5.44 -9.87 -6.96
N ALA A 157 4.75 -8.74 -7.21
CA ALA A 157 3.29 -8.70 -7.20
C ALA A 157 2.66 -9.65 -8.24
N ALA A 158 3.25 -9.75 -9.43
CA ALA A 158 2.83 -10.69 -10.47
C ALA A 158 3.15 -12.15 -10.12
N ARG A 159 4.31 -12.42 -9.51
CA ARG A 159 4.70 -13.75 -9.00
C ARG A 159 3.72 -14.24 -7.93
N GLU A 160 3.44 -13.43 -6.92
CA GLU A 160 2.48 -13.77 -5.86
C GLU A 160 1.07 -14.04 -6.43
N THR A 161 0.67 -13.28 -7.45
CA THR A 161 -0.59 -13.50 -8.16
C THR A 161 -0.61 -14.84 -8.90
N TRP A 162 0.51 -15.23 -9.51
CA TRP A 162 0.64 -16.55 -10.11
C TRP A 162 0.63 -17.67 -9.07
N GLU A 163 1.37 -17.52 -7.98
CA GLU A 163 1.50 -18.54 -6.92
C GLU A 163 0.19 -18.78 -6.16
N GLU A 164 -0.52 -17.72 -5.78
CA GLU A 164 -1.75 -17.85 -4.99
C GLU A 164 -2.99 -18.12 -5.84
N ALA A 165 -3.02 -17.62 -7.08
CA ALA A 165 -4.23 -17.60 -7.90
C ALA A 165 -4.08 -18.22 -9.29
N ASN A 166 -2.93 -18.84 -9.62
CA ASN A 166 -2.62 -19.37 -10.96
C ASN A 166 -3.00 -18.40 -12.08
N ALA A 167 -2.87 -17.09 -11.81
CA ALA A 167 -3.37 -16.02 -12.64
C ALA A 167 -2.20 -15.24 -13.24
N ARG A 168 -2.21 -15.09 -14.56
CA ARG A 168 -1.26 -14.20 -15.25
C ARG A 168 -1.85 -12.82 -15.32
N VAL A 169 -1.04 -11.80 -15.05
CA VAL A 169 -1.53 -10.42 -14.99
C VAL A 169 -0.67 -9.44 -15.77
N GLU A 170 -1.34 -8.44 -16.31
CA GLU A 170 -0.72 -7.20 -16.78
C GLU A 170 -0.76 -6.17 -15.64
N ILE A 171 0.43 -5.79 -15.14
CA ILE A 171 0.54 -4.73 -14.12
C ILE A 171 0.30 -3.37 -14.79
N LEU A 172 -0.68 -2.62 -14.28
CA LEU A 172 -1.03 -1.31 -14.82
C LEU A 172 -0.28 -0.19 -14.11
N ALA A 173 -0.38 -0.14 -12.78
CA ALA A 173 0.20 0.94 -11.97
C ALA A 173 0.22 0.59 -10.48
N PRO A 174 1.12 1.21 -9.68
CA PRO A 174 0.97 1.26 -8.23
C PRO A 174 -0.39 1.86 -7.86
N TYR A 175 -0.98 1.40 -6.77
CA TYR A 175 -2.32 1.82 -6.37
C TYR A 175 -2.43 2.17 -4.90
N ALA A 176 -1.88 1.34 -4.02
CA ALA A 176 -1.91 1.58 -2.58
C ALA A 176 -0.54 1.32 -1.97
N HIS A 177 -0.02 2.28 -1.21
CA HIS A 177 1.21 2.17 -0.44
C HIS A 177 0.91 2.41 1.04
N TRP A 178 0.95 1.35 1.85
CA TRP A 178 0.65 1.43 3.28
C TRP A 178 1.88 1.16 4.14
N ASP A 179 2.19 2.07 5.04
CA ASP A 179 3.15 1.81 6.12
C ASP A 179 2.44 1.20 7.31
N ILE A 180 2.98 0.10 7.86
CA ILE A 180 2.45 -0.57 9.06
C ILE A 180 3.57 -0.74 10.10
N PRO A 181 4.01 0.36 10.76
CA PRO A 181 5.21 0.35 11.60
C PRO A 181 5.14 -0.64 12.77
N VAL A 182 3.95 -0.84 13.35
CA VAL A 182 3.76 -1.70 14.53
C VAL A 182 4.13 -3.17 14.27
N ILE A 183 4.04 -3.65 13.02
CA ILE A 183 4.49 -4.98 12.62
C ILE A 183 5.74 -4.95 11.72
N GLY A 184 6.33 -3.77 11.51
CA GLY A 184 7.53 -3.60 10.68
C GLY A 184 7.32 -4.00 9.22
N GLN A 185 6.19 -3.62 8.62
CA GLN A 185 5.89 -3.93 7.22
C GLN A 185 5.47 -2.69 6.45
N ALA A 186 5.73 -2.71 5.14
CA ALA A 186 5.12 -1.80 4.17
C ALA A 186 4.43 -2.64 3.08
N TYR A 187 3.30 -2.18 2.57
CA TYR A 187 2.52 -2.84 1.52
C TYR A 187 2.51 -1.99 0.27
N ILE A 188 2.80 -2.58 -0.89
CA ILE A 188 2.57 -1.95 -2.20
C ILE A 188 1.64 -2.85 -3.01
N LEU A 189 0.41 -2.39 -3.23
CA LEU A 189 -0.56 -3.07 -4.07
C LEU A 189 -0.65 -2.36 -5.43
N PHE A 190 -0.65 -3.16 -6.49
CA PHE A 190 -0.76 -2.71 -7.87
C PHE A 190 -2.17 -2.92 -8.40
N ARG A 191 -2.65 -2.00 -9.24
CA ARG A 191 -3.74 -2.30 -10.17
C ARG A 191 -3.21 -3.21 -11.26
N ALA A 192 -3.93 -4.28 -11.53
CA ALA A 192 -3.57 -5.23 -12.56
C ALA A 192 -4.82 -5.72 -13.31
N ARG A 193 -4.64 -6.19 -14.53
CA ARG A 193 -5.67 -6.90 -15.31
C ARG A 193 -5.30 -8.34 -15.48
N LEU A 194 -6.30 -9.21 -15.48
CA LEU A 194 -6.09 -10.60 -15.88
C LEU A 194 -5.64 -10.63 -17.35
N ALA A 195 -4.50 -11.28 -17.62
CA ALA A 195 -3.91 -11.38 -18.94
C ALA A 195 -4.39 -12.64 -19.66
N PRO A 196 -4.35 -12.69 -21.00
CA PRO A 196 -4.60 -13.91 -21.77
C PRO A 196 -3.77 -15.10 -21.24
N PRO A 197 -4.35 -16.31 -21.14
CA PRO A 197 -5.66 -16.74 -21.66
C PRO A 197 -6.88 -16.40 -20.78
N PHE A 198 -6.75 -15.49 -19.81
CA PHE A 198 -7.80 -15.11 -18.85
C PHE A 198 -8.18 -16.25 -17.89
N GLU A 199 -7.19 -17.07 -17.55
CA GLU A 199 -7.33 -18.17 -16.60
C GLU A 199 -6.86 -17.75 -15.21
N PHE A 200 -7.56 -18.27 -14.20
CA PHE A 200 -7.18 -18.20 -12.80
C PHE A 200 -7.64 -19.49 -12.10
N GLY A 201 -7.03 -19.82 -10.98
CA GLY A 201 -7.31 -21.01 -10.19
C GLY A 201 -6.84 -20.82 -8.75
N SER A 202 -6.87 -21.87 -7.94
CA SER A 202 -6.38 -21.79 -6.56
C SER A 202 -4.99 -22.41 -6.49
N GLY A 203 -4.01 -21.60 -6.07
CA GLY A 203 -2.67 -22.09 -5.72
C GLY A 203 -2.68 -22.90 -4.43
N THR A 204 -1.53 -23.45 -4.04
CA THR A 204 -1.41 -24.28 -2.82
C THR A 204 -1.73 -23.52 -1.53
N GLU A 205 -1.61 -22.19 -1.53
CA GLU A 205 -1.89 -21.32 -0.39
C GLU A 205 -3.33 -20.78 -0.37
N SER A 206 -4.14 -21.14 -1.37
CA SER A 206 -5.52 -20.69 -1.54
C SER A 206 -6.49 -21.87 -1.47
N LEU A 207 -7.49 -21.79 -0.60
CA LEU A 207 -8.60 -22.75 -0.54
C LEU A 207 -9.56 -22.59 -1.72
N GLU A 208 -9.77 -21.34 -2.13
CA GLU A 208 -10.59 -21.00 -3.29
C GLU A 208 -10.16 -19.64 -3.84
N THR A 209 -10.38 -19.42 -5.13
CA THR A 209 -10.26 -18.10 -5.78
C THR A 209 -11.55 -17.78 -6.52
N ARG A 210 -11.94 -16.51 -6.51
CA ARG A 210 -13.21 -16.07 -7.12
C ARG A 210 -13.15 -14.62 -7.56
N LEU A 211 -13.84 -14.33 -8.66
CA LEU A 211 -14.13 -12.98 -9.13
C LEU A 211 -15.40 -12.43 -8.46
N PHE A 212 -15.26 -11.31 -7.75
CA PHE A 212 -16.35 -10.61 -7.07
C PHE A 212 -16.71 -9.32 -7.80
N PRO A 213 -18.01 -9.06 -8.09
CA PRO A 213 -18.44 -7.70 -8.38
C PRO A 213 -18.04 -6.73 -7.25
N PRO A 214 -17.66 -5.47 -7.56
CA PRO A 214 -17.22 -4.49 -6.56
C PRO A 214 -18.18 -4.31 -5.38
N HIS A 215 -19.49 -4.38 -5.63
CA HIS A 215 -20.53 -4.23 -4.62
C HIS A 215 -20.79 -5.52 -3.79
N GLU A 216 -20.23 -6.66 -4.20
CA GLU A 216 -20.33 -7.95 -3.49
C GLU A 216 -19.03 -8.32 -2.76
N VAL A 217 -18.01 -7.46 -2.78
CA VAL A 217 -16.75 -7.69 -2.06
C VAL A 217 -17.06 -7.92 -0.57
N PRO A 218 -16.66 -9.07 0.02
CA PRO A 218 -17.04 -9.43 1.37
C PRO A 218 -16.12 -8.75 2.39
N PHE A 219 -16.22 -7.41 2.54
CA PHE A 219 -15.30 -6.59 3.35
C PHE A 219 -15.11 -7.09 4.79
N GLU A 220 -16.16 -7.59 5.42
CA GLU A 220 -16.11 -8.14 6.80
C GLU A 220 -15.40 -9.50 6.88
N LYS A 221 -15.13 -10.15 5.74
CA LYS A 221 -14.39 -11.41 5.63
C LYS A 221 -13.03 -11.23 4.97
N ILE A 222 -12.57 -9.99 4.79
CA ILE A 222 -11.20 -9.72 4.34
C ILE A 222 -10.23 -9.96 5.49
N ALA A 223 -9.10 -10.61 5.21
CA ALA A 223 -8.13 -11.05 6.21
C ALA A 223 -7.38 -9.89 6.87
N PHE A 224 -6.98 -8.90 6.08
CA PHE A 224 -6.07 -7.84 6.52
C PHE A 224 -6.64 -6.45 6.31
N SER A 225 -6.48 -5.58 7.31
CA SER A 225 -6.91 -4.17 7.27
C SER A 225 -6.27 -3.40 6.12
N SER A 226 -5.04 -3.71 5.73
CA SER A 226 -4.36 -3.12 4.57
C SER A 226 -5.07 -3.41 3.26
N VAL A 227 -5.49 -4.66 3.06
CA VAL A 227 -6.23 -5.11 1.88
C VAL A 227 -7.65 -4.57 1.90
N ALA A 228 -8.34 -4.62 3.05
CA ALA A 228 -9.69 -4.08 3.19
C ALA A 228 -9.73 -2.57 2.89
N THR A 229 -8.74 -1.82 3.40
CA THR A 229 -8.61 -0.38 3.14
C THR A 229 -8.37 -0.09 1.67
N ALA A 230 -7.43 -0.81 1.03
CA ALA A 230 -7.16 -0.65 -0.40
C ALA A 230 -8.38 -0.97 -1.28
N LEU A 231 -9.10 -2.05 -0.98
CA LEU A 231 -10.31 -2.42 -1.73
C LEU A 231 -11.43 -1.38 -1.56
N ARG A 232 -11.61 -0.79 -0.37
CA ARG A 232 -12.62 0.27 -0.16
C ARG A 232 -12.31 1.50 -0.99
N PHE A 233 -11.04 1.94 -1.03
CA PHE A 233 -10.63 3.01 -1.94
C PHE A 233 -10.85 2.60 -3.40
N TYR A 234 -10.54 1.34 -3.77
CA TYR A 234 -10.67 0.89 -5.15
C TYR A 234 -12.11 0.98 -5.64
N VAL A 235 -13.06 0.54 -4.82
CA VAL A 235 -14.49 0.65 -5.14
C VAL A 235 -14.90 2.12 -5.27
N SER A 236 -14.46 2.99 -4.36
CA SER A 236 -14.75 4.44 -4.44
C SER A 236 -14.18 5.09 -5.69
N ASP A 237 -12.93 4.80 -6.05
CA ASP A 237 -12.28 5.34 -7.25
C ASP A 237 -12.93 4.83 -8.53
N LEU A 238 -13.34 3.55 -8.54
CA LEU A 238 -14.07 2.95 -9.65
C LEU A 238 -15.44 3.62 -9.86
N GLU A 239 -16.18 3.90 -8.79
CA GLU A 239 -17.46 4.62 -8.82
C GLU A 239 -17.29 6.06 -9.31
N ALA A 240 -16.23 6.73 -8.85
CA ALA A 240 -15.87 8.08 -9.28
C ALA A 240 -15.36 8.15 -10.72
N GLY A 241 -14.89 7.03 -11.27
CA GLY A 241 -14.26 6.96 -12.59
C GLY A 241 -12.89 7.64 -12.65
N CYS A 242 -12.22 7.81 -11.51
CA CYS A 242 -10.91 8.43 -11.40
C CYS A 242 -10.08 7.67 -10.36
N PHE A 243 -8.98 7.06 -10.79
CA PHE A 243 -8.10 6.30 -9.91
C PHE A 243 -6.94 7.15 -9.41
N HIS A 244 -6.58 6.92 -8.15
CA HIS A 244 -5.45 7.55 -7.48
C HIS A 244 -4.40 6.51 -7.07
N VAL A 245 -3.18 6.97 -6.80
CA VAL A 245 -2.23 6.28 -5.93
C VAL A 245 -2.47 6.78 -4.52
N HIS A 246 -2.90 5.88 -3.63
CA HIS A 246 -3.10 6.18 -2.23
C HIS A 246 -1.85 5.84 -1.42
N HIS A 247 -1.54 6.70 -0.46
CA HIS A 247 -0.54 6.43 0.57
C HIS A 247 -1.11 6.74 1.95
N GLY A 248 -0.59 6.07 2.98
CA GLY A 248 -0.87 6.39 4.37
C GLY A 248 -0.31 5.37 5.35
N VAL A 249 -0.47 5.65 6.63
CA VAL A 249 0.01 4.82 7.74
C VAL A 249 -1.17 4.08 8.37
N ILE A 250 -1.12 2.76 8.43
CA ILE A 250 -2.10 1.95 9.14
C ILE A 250 -1.59 1.73 10.57
N GLU A 251 -2.16 2.46 11.51
CA GLU A 251 -1.93 2.23 12.93
C GLU A 251 -2.94 1.22 13.46
N LYS A 252 -2.44 0.16 14.09
CA LYS A 252 -3.27 -0.89 14.68
C LYS A 252 -3.10 -0.90 16.19
N ALA A 253 -4.19 -1.14 16.91
CA ALA A 253 -4.15 -1.43 18.32
C ALA A 253 -3.30 -2.70 18.57
N LYS A 254 -2.44 -2.65 19.59
CA LYS A 254 -1.56 -3.78 19.92
C LYS A 254 -2.40 -5.01 20.27
N GLY A 255 -2.13 -6.14 19.61
CA GLY A 255 -2.86 -7.40 19.85
C GLY A 255 -4.22 -7.51 19.15
N SER A 256 -4.65 -6.52 18.37
CA SER A 256 -5.89 -6.62 17.61
C SER A 256 -5.78 -7.66 16.49
N ALA A 257 -6.91 -8.25 16.10
CA ALA A 257 -6.94 -9.14 14.95
C ALA A 257 -6.55 -8.41 13.65
N PRO A 258 -6.11 -9.14 12.60
CA PRO A 258 -5.55 -8.48 11.42
C PRO A 258 -6.52 -7.63 10.60
N ASN A 259 -7.85 -7.76 10.75
CA ASN A 259 -8.84 -6.87 10.14
C ASN A 259 -10.06 -6.65 11.06
N ASP A 260 -9.84 -6.32 12.33
CA ASP A 260 -10.94 -6.04 13.25
C ASP A 260 -11.46 -4.59 13.05
N PRO A 261 -12.74 -4.39 12.67
CA PRO A 261 -13.30 -3.07 12.46
C PRO A 261 -13.18 -2.20 13.72
N GLY A 262 -12.55 -1.03 13.58
CA GLY A 262 -12.37 -0.08 14.69
C GLY A 262 -11.11 -0.30 15.54
N THR A 263 -10.29 -1.31 15.24
CA THR A 263 -8.98 -1.50 15.90
C THR A 263 -7.81 -0.98 15.09
N PHE A 264 -8.07 -0.35 13.95
CA PHE A 264 -7.06 0.32 13.16
C PHE A 264 -7.58 1.65 12.62
N VAL A 265 -6.66 2.58 12.38
CA VAL A 265 -6.91 3.87 11.74
C VAL A 265 -5.91 4.09 10.61
N LEU A 266 -6.36 4.76 9.55
CA LEU A 266 -5.49 5.25 8.49
C LEU A 266 -5.12 6.70 8.81
N LYS A 267 -3.83 6.97 9.00
CA LYS A 267 -3.27 8.31 9.23
C LYS A 267 -2.46 8.77 8.03
N ASP A 268 -2.23 10.08 7.99
CA ASP A 268 -1.37 10.74 6.99
C ASP A 268 -1.72 10.35 5.55
N HIS A 269 -3.02 10.14 5.32
CA HIS A 269 -3.52 9.71 4.02
C HIS A 269 -3.43 10.84 3.00
N PHE A 270 -2.86 10.52 1.85
CA PHE A 270 -2.97 11.35 0.66
C PHE A 270 -3.20 10.48 -0.57
N ALA A 271 -3.74 11.11 -1.62
CA ALA A 271 -4.08 10.47 -2.87
C ALA A 271 -3.56 11.32 -4.03
N ILE A 272 -2.86 10.69 -4.96
CA ILE A 272 -2.32 11.34 -6.17
C ILE A 272 -3.10 10.82 -7.38
N PRO A 273 -3.80 11.68 -8.14
CA PRO A 273 -4.59 11.22 -9.29
C PRO A 273 -3.67 10.61 -10.36
N THR A 274 -4.17 9.58 -11.02
CA THR A 274 -3.46 8.89 -12.11
C THR A 274 -4.15 9.13 -13.45
N ASN A 275 -3.38 9.15 -14.52
CA ASN A 275 -3.90 9.09 -15.89
C ASN A 275 -4.01 7.65 -16.42
N VAL A 276 -3.84 6.66 -15.54
CA VAL A 276 -3.89 5.24 -15.89
C VAL A 276 -5.35 4.88 -16.18
N PRO A 277 -5.67 4.35 -17.37
CA PRO A 277 -7.05 4.13 -17.80
C PRO A 277 -7.89 3.39 -16.78
N THR A 278 -9.12 3.86 -16.58
CA THR A 278 -10.16 3.12 -15.85
C THR A 278 -10.51 1.85 -16.61
N PRO A 279 -10.87 0.74 -15.93
CA PRO A 279 -11.51 -0.38 -16.59
C PRO A 279 -12.75 0.12 -17.34
N ALA A 280 -12.96 -0.35 -18.57
CA ALA A 280 -14.19 -0.06 -19.28
C ALA A 280 -15.36 -0.58 -18.42
N LYS A 281 -16.41 0.23 -18.22
CA LYS A 281 -17.64 -0.29 -17.63
C LYS A 281 -18.12 -1.39 -18.57
N SER A 282 -18.10 -2.65 -18.13
CA SER A 282 -18.79 -3.70 -18.86
C SER A 282 -20.25 -3.27 -18.96
N ALA A 283 -20.78 -3.25 -20.18
CA ALA A 283 -22.20 -3.07 -20.38
C ALA A 283 -22.88 -4.27 -19.74
N LEU A 284 -23.43 -4.07 -18.53
CA LEU A 284 -24.31 -5.01 -17.86
C LEU A 284 -25.57 -5.22 -18.69
#